data_AF-A0A519SX84-F1
#
_entry.id   AF-A0A519SX84-F1
#
_cell.length_a   1.000
_cell.length_b   1.000
_cell.length_c   1.000
_cell.angle_alpha   90.00
_cell.angle_beta   90.00
_cell.angle_gamma   90.00
#
_symmetry.space_group_name_H-M   'P 1'
#
loop_
_entity.id
_entity.type
_entity.pdbx_description
1 polymer ?
#
loop_
_entity_poly.entity_id
_entity_poly.type
_entity_poly.pdbx_seq_one_letter_code
_entity_poly.pdbx_strand_id
1 'polypeptide(L)'
;YWGDAQIWLATSGDLIHWTPLEMAPGEKPPVPLRAQALTLPNLKVVLPTRAGKFDSDLVESGPPAMLTNQGIRLIYNSRNVPAIGDKSLPEGTYTAAQALFDKDDPTKLLQRMDTYFMRPDKPYEKTGQVNQVVFLEGLARFKSKWFLYYGTADSKIAVATRTE
;
A
#
# COMPACT_ATOMS: atom_id res chain seq x y z
N TYR A 1 0.19 -9.13 5.16
CA TYR A 1 -0.44 -8.19 4.21
C TYR A 1 0.27 -8.34 2.90
N TRP A 2 -0.45 -8.50 1.80
CA TRP A 2 0.12 -8.69 0.46
C TRP A 2 -0.88 -8.25 -0.61
N GLY A 3 -0.43 -8.05 -1.84
CA GLY A 3 -1.27 -7.72 -3.00
C GLY A 3 -0.87 -6.43 -3.70
N ASP A 4 -1.28 -6.32 -4.97
CA ASP A 4 -1.03 -5.19 -5.87
C ASP A 4 -2.31 -4.37 -6.14
N ALA A 5 -3.44 -5.00 -6.49
CA ALA A 5 -4.70 -4.31 -6.79
C ALA A 5 -5.50 -3.91 -5.53
N GLN A 6 -5.35 -4.69 -4.46
CA GLN A 6 -5.98 -4.56 -3.16
C GLN A 6 -5.00 -5.16 -2.14
N ILE A 7 -5.18 -4.87 -0.85
CA ILE A 7 -4.43 -5.60 0.19
C ILE A 7 -5.29 -6.77 0.71
N TRP A 8 -4.70 -7.95 0.65
CA TRP A 8 -5.15 -9.19 1.26
C TRP A 8 -4.27 -9.58 2.46
N LEU A 9 -4.69 -10.64 3.14
CA LEU A 9 -3.95 -11.27 4.23
C LEU A 9 -3.59 -12.72 3.88
N ALA A 10 -2.53 -13.20 4.51
CA ALA A 10 -2.14 -14.59 4.51
C ALA A 10 -1.48 -14.91 5.86
N THR A 11 -1.54 -16.17 6.27
CA THR A 11 -0.88 -16.68 7.48
C THR A 11 0.08 -17.81 7.10
N SER A 12 1.07 -18.05 7.94
CA SER A 12 2.04 -19.13 7.75
C SER A 12 2.54 -19.63 9.09
N GLY A 13 2.78 -20.94 9.20
CA GLY A 13 3.43 -21.55 10.36
C GLY A 13 4.95 -21.65 10.24
N ASP A 14 5.52 -21.48 9.04
CA ASP A 14 6.93 -21.72 8.74
C ASP A 14 7.60 -20.61 7.90
N LEU A 15 6.84 -19.56 7.56
CA LEU A 15 7.24 -18.42 6.72
C LEU A 15 7.53 -18.76 5.24
N ILE A 16 7.31 -20.01 4.82
CA ILE A 16 7.53 -20.50 3.45
C ILE A 16 6.19 -20.79 2.79
N HIS A 17 5.31 -21.53 3.47
CA HIS A 17 3.99 -21.91 2.98
C HIS A 17 2.96 -20.97 3.56
N TRP A 18 2.30 -20.20 2.69
CA TRP A 18 1.33 -19.18 3.08
C TRP A 18 -0.07 -19.59 2.67
N THR A 19 -1.02 -19.48 3.59
CA THR A 19 -2.45 -19.68 3.34
C THR A 19 -3.13 -18.31 3.28
N PRO A 20 -3.61 -17.88 2.09
CA PRO A 20 -4.41 -16.66 1.96
C PRO A 20 -5.67 -16.71 2.81
N LEU A 21 -6.07 -15.57 3.34
CA LEU A 21 -7.34 -15.45 4.06
C LEU A 21 -8.49 -15.32 3.06
N GLU A 22 -9.44 -16.25 3.14
CA GLU A 22 -10.68 -16.19 2.37
C GLU A 22 -11.78 -15.44 3.12
N MET A 23 -12.73 -14.89 2.36
CA MET A 23 -13.97 -14.31 2.88
C MET A 23 -14.85 -15.41 3.49
N ALA A 24 -15.65 -15.04 4.49
CA ALA A 24 -16.63 -15.95 5.05
C ALA A 24 -17.75 -16.28 4.04
N PRO A 25 -18.46 -17.41 4.17
CA PRO A 25 -19.61 -17.72 3.32
C PRO A 25 -20.64 -16.58 3.30
N GLY A 26 -20.92 -16.04 2.11
CA GLY A 26 -21.86 -14.94 1.91
C GLY A 26 -21.27 -13.53 2.10
N GLU A 27 -20.03 -13.39 2.58
CA GLU A 27 -19.30 -12.12 2.56
C GLU A 27 -19.02 -11.72 1.10
N LYS A 28 -19.04 -10.41 0.85
CA LYS A 28 -18.81 -9.83 -0.48
C LYS A 28 -17.62 -8.88 -0.41
N PRO A 29 -16.85 -8.73 -1.51
CA PRO A 29 -15.81 -7.72 -1.58
C PRO A 29 -16.36 -6.33 -1.24
N PRO A 30 -15.61 -5.51 -0.49
CA PRO A 30 -16.05 -4.17 -0.08
C PRO A 30 -16.13 -3.18 -1.24
N VAL A 31 -15.50 -3.50 -2.37
CA VAL A 31 -15.52 -2.74 -3.61
C VAL A 31 -15.59 -3.69 -4.81
N PRO A 32 -16.08 -3.24 -5.98
CA PRO A 32 -15.99 -4.02 -7.21
C PRO A 32 -14.54 -4.46 -7.48
N LEU A 33 -14.37 -5.75 -7.78
CA LEU A 33 -13.05 -6.31 -8.10
C LEU A 33 -12.58 -5.82 -9.46
N ARG A 34 -11.27 -5.70 -9.61
CA ARG A 34 -10.59 -5.24 -10.83
C ARG A 34 -9.25 -5.95 -11.01
N ALA A 35 -8.71 -5.91 -12.22
CA ALA A 35 -7.37 -6.44 -12.52
C ALA A 35 -7.17 -7.86 -11.94
N GLN A 36 -6.04 -8.14 -11.30
CA GLN A 36 -5.73 -9.44 -10.71
C GLN A 36 -6.74 -9.87 -9.61
N ALA A 37 -7.42 -8.93 -8.96
CA ALA A 37 -8.41 -9.28 -7.95
C ALA A 37 -9.60 -10.08 -8.54
N LEU A 38 -9.88 -9.96 -9.85
CA LEU A 38 -10.90 -10.75 -10.53
C LEU A 38 -10.58 -12.26 -10.56
N THR A 39 -9.29 -12.63 -10.52
CA THR A 39 -8.86 -14.03 -10.51
C THR A 39 -8.80 -14.61 -9.10
N LEU A 40 -9.01 -13.78 -8.08
CA LEU A 40 -8.95 -14.14 -6.66
C LEU A 40 -10.25 -13.74 -5.93
N PRO A 41 -11.43 -14.13 -6.44
CA PRO A 41 -12.71 -13.53 -6.04
C PRO A 41 -13.14 -13.85 -4.60
N ASN A 42 -12.54 -14.88 -3.99
CA ASN A 42 -12.88 -15.36 -2.66
C ASN A 42 -11.98 -14.78 -1.57
N LEU A 43 -10.89 -14.10 -1.92
CA LEU A 43 -9.94 -13.63 -0.93
C LEU A 43 -10.47 -12.41 -0.16
N LYS A 44 -10.20 -12.37 1.14
CA LYS A 44 -10.62 -11.28 2.01
C LYS A 44 -9.79 -10.03 1.77
N VAL A 45 -10.43 -9.02 1.19
CA VAL A 45 -9.86 -7.68 1.01
C VAL A 45 -9.90 -6.93 2.33
N VAL A 46 -8.73 -6.52 2.84
CA VAL A 46 -8.60 -5.76 4.10
C VAL A 46 -8.25 -4.30 3.89
N LEU A 47 -7.73 -3.93 2.72
CA LEU A 47 -7.56 -2.53 2.34
C LEU A 47 -7.94 -2.34 0.86
N PRO A 48 -9.14 -1.80 0.60
CA PRO A 48 -9.57 -1.57 -0.76
C PRO A 48 -9.11 -0.23 -1.33
N THR A 49 -9.10 -0.12 -2.64
CA THR A 49 -9.05 1.17 -3.35
C THR A 49 -10.25 2.07 -3.01
N ARG A 50 -10.11 3.40 -3.17
CA ARG A 50 -11.18 4.37 -2.86
C ARG A 50 -11.45 5.31 -4.04
N ALA A 51 -12.70 5.36 -4.50
CA ALA A 51 -13.11 6.35 -5.50
C ALA A 51 -12.94 7.79 -4.96
N GLY A 52 -12.47 8.70 -5.82
CA GLY A 52 -12.24 10.10 -5.48
C GLY A 52 -11.02 10.38 -4.59
N LYS A 53 -10.17 9.38 -4.33
CA LYS A 53 -8.96 9.51 -3.53
C LYS A 53 -7.70 9.18 -4.35
N PHE A 54 -6.54 9.45 -3.77
CA PHE A 54 -5.23 9.17 -4.37
C PHE A 54 -4.97 7.68 -4.60
N ASP A 55 -5.62 6.82 -3.83
CA ASP A 55 -5.53 5.37 -3.89
C ASP A 55 -6.74 4.75 -4.59
N SER A 56 -7.08 5.36 -5.72
CA SER A 56 -8.27 5.07 -6.51
C SER A 56 -8.09 3.95 -7.51
N ASP A 57 -6.88 3.75 -8.03
CA ASP A 57 -6.60 2.71 -9.02
C ASP A 57 -6.05 1.44 -8.37
N LEU A 58 -5.15 1.62 -7.40
CA LEU A 58 -4.31 0.56 -6.88
C LEU A 58 -3.97 0.81 -5.40
N VAL A 59 -3.90 -0.27 -4.61
CA VAL A 59 -3.41 -0.28 -3.22
C VAL A 59 -2.50 -1.49 -3.06
N GLU A 60 -1.20 -1.23 -2.92
CA GLU A 60 -0.16 -2.25 -2.96
C GLU A 60 0.72 -2.21 -1.73
N SER A 61 1.11 -3.38 -1.25
CA SER A 61 1.92 -3.50 -0.04
C SER A 61 3.29 -2.83 -0.25
N GLY A 62 3.71 -2.02 0.72
CA GLY A 62 5.05 -1.43 0.72
C GLY A 62 6.02 -2.24 1.59
N PRO A 63 6.83 -1.60 2.46
CA PRO A 63 7.74 -2.33 3.35
C PRO A 63 6.98 -3.19 4.38
N PRO A 64 7.69 -4.12 5.07
CA PRO A 64 7.09 -4.95 6.11
C PRO A 64 6.28 -4.13 7.13
N ALA A 65 5.07 -4.61 7.44
CA ALA A 65 4.20 -3.98 8.43
C ALA A 65 4.82 -4.01 9.83
N MET A 66 4.56 -2.97 10.62
CA MET A 66 5.14 -2.82 11.95
C MET A 66 4.07 -2.97 13.02
N LEU A 67 4.27 -3.91 13.96
CA LEU A 67 3.46 -3.98 15.17
C LEU A 67 3.87 -2.85 16.13
N THR A 68 2.90 -2.09 16.61
CA THR A 68 3.10 -0.98 17.56
C THR A 68 2.08 -1.05 18.70
N ASN A 69 2.26 -0.25 19.74
CA ASN A 69 1.28 -0.14 20.85
C ASN A 69 -0.10 0.35 20.39
N GLN A 70 -0.19 1.02 19.24
CA GLN A 70 -1.43 1.55 18.68
C GLN A 70 -2.13 0.57 17.72
N GLY A 71 -1.46 -0.52 17.33
CA GLY A 71 -1.91 -1.42 16.26
C GLY A 71 -0.81 -1.78 15.27
N ILE A 72 -1.18 -2.49 14.22
CA ILE A 72 -0.29 -2.88 13.12
C ILE A 72 -0.29 -1.78 12.05
N ARG A 73 0.85 -1.14 11.83
CA ARG A 73 1.02 -0.07 10.86
C ARG A 73 1.55 -0.63 9.54
N LEU A 74 0.77 -0.47 8.49
CA LEU A 74 1.14 -0.81 7.11
C LEU A 74 1.44 0.49 6.35
N ILE A 75 2.65 0.61 5.80
CA ILE A 75 2.95 1.58 4.74
C ILE A 75 2.59 0.89 3.42
N TYR A 76 1.83 1.58 2.57
CA TYR A 76 1.39 1.04 1.30
C TYR A 76 1.61 2.06 0.17
N ASN A 77 1.85 1.53 -1.02
CA ASN A 77 1.91 2.27 -2.27
C ASN A 77 0.53 2.28 -2.92
N SER A 78 0.27 3.29 -3.72
CA SER A 78 -1.02 3.43 -4.39
C SER A 78 -0.87 4.17 -5.69
N ARG A 79 -1.74 3.87 -6.66
CA ARG A 79 -1.79 4.56 -7.94
C ARG A 79 -3.08 5.35 -8.06
N ASN A 80 -2.97 6.56 -8.57
CA ASN A 80 -4.10 7.44 -8.83
C ASN A 80 -4.45 7.48 -10.32
N VAL A 81 -5.75 7.43 -10.63
CA VAL A 81 -6.31 7.74 -11.96
C VAL A 81 -7.33 8.88 -11.77
N PRO A 82 -7.06 10.12 -12.27
CA PRO A 82 -7.90 11.29 -12.03
C PRO A 82 -9.37 11.12 -12.41
N ALA A 83 -9.66 10.29 -13.42
CA ALA A 83 -11.03 10.01 -13.85
C ALA A 83 -11.91 9.39 -12.74
N ILE A 84 -11.29 8.64 -11.82
CA ILE A 84 -11.97 7.95 -10.70
C ILE A 84 -11.37 8.31 -9.33
N GLY A 85 -10.46 9.29 -9.28
CA GLY A 85 -9.55 9.52 -8.16
C GLY A 85 -9.37 10.98 -7.80
N ASP A 86 -8.22 11.27 -7.20
CA ASP A 86 -7.80 12.63 -6.88
C ASP A 86 -7.42 13.37 -8.16
N LYS A 87 -8.19 14.41 -8.48
CA LYS A 87 -8.00 15.23 -9.70
C LYS A 87 -6.78 16.15 -9.63
N SER A 88 -6.18 16.33 -8.45
CA SER A 88 -5.01 17.19 -8.26
C SER A 88 -3.69 16.48 -8.59
N LEU A 89 -3.71 15.15 -8.72
CA LEU A 89 -2.54 14.36 -9.07
C LEU A 89 -2.52 14.09 -10.59
N PRO A 90 -1.35 14.11 -11.25
CA PRO A 90 -1.23 13.64 -12.61
C PRO A 90 -1.67 12.18 -12.79
N GLU A 91 -2.08 11.84 -14.01
CA GLU A 91 -2.46 10.48 -14.41
C GLU A 91 -1.41 9.44 -14.02
N GLY A 92 -1.84 8.34 -13.40
CA GLY A 92 -0.97 7.23 -13.03
C GLY A 92 0.04 7.54 -11.91
N THR A 93 -0.10 8.65 -11.18
CA THR A 93 0.84 9.00 -10.11
C THR A 93 0.81 7.96 -9.00
N TYR A 94 1.98 7.43 -8.62
CA TYR A 94 2.13 6.61 -7.44
C TYR A 94 2.45 7.47 -6.22
N THR A 95 1.69 7.28 -5.16
CA THR A 95 1.88 7.94 -3.87
C THR A 95 1.83 6.92 -2.74
N ALA A 96 2.39 7.28 -1.58
CA ALA A 96 2.42 6.39 -0.44
C ALA A 96 1.70 6.96 0.79
N ALA A 97 1.05 6.05 1.52
CA ALA A 97 0.23 6.36 2.67
C ALA A 97 0.35 5.26 3.72
N GLN A 98 -0.38 5.43 4.84
CA GLN A 98 -0.37 4.49 5.95
C GLN A 98 -1.79 4.04 6.31
N ALA A 99 -1.89 2.78 6.69
CA ALA A 99 -3.07 2.18 7.31
C ALA A 99 -2.68 1.62 8.69
N LEU A 100 -3.60 1.70 9.64
CA LEU A 100 -3.48 1.16 10.99
C LEU A 100 -4.54 0.09 11.17
N PHE A 101 -4.11 -1.13 11.43
CA PHE A 101 -4.96 -2.28 11.72
C PHE A 101 -4.93 -2.60 13.22
N ASP A 102 -5.96 -3.28 13.69
CA ASP A 102 -6.03 -3.80 15.05
C ASP A 102 -4.93 -4.84 15.28
N LYS A 103 -4.31 -4.81 16.46
CA LYS A 103 -3.21 -5.74 16.81
C LYS A 103 -3.72 -7.12 17.20
N ASP A 104 -4.96 -7.18 17.68
CA ASP A 104 -5.58 -8.41 18.16
C ASP A 104 -6.44 -9.06 17.05
N ASP A 105 -6.88 -8.25 16.07
CA ASP A 105 -7.50 -8.70 14.82
C ASP A 105 -6.86 -8.00 13.59
N PRO A 106 -5.85 -8.61 12.95
CA PRO A 106 -5.14 -8.03 11.82
C PRO A 106 -6.02 -7.75 10.59
N THR A 107 -7.26 -8.27 10.55
CA THR A 107 -8.22 -8.05 9.47
C THR A 107 -8.97 -6.72 9.60
N LYS A 108 -8.96 -6.13 10.79
CA LYS A 108 -9.75 -4.94 11.13
C LYS A 108 -8.96 -3.66 10.92
N LEU A 109 -9.35 -2.90 9.90
CA LEU A 109 -8.82 -1.56 9.65
C LEU A 109 -9.36 -0.58 10.70
N LEU A 110 -8.47 0.03 11.48
CA LEU A 110 -8.84 1.05 12.48
C LEU A 110 -8.83 2.45 11.87
N GLN A 111 -7.75 2.78 11.17
CA GLN A 111 -7.54 4.10 10.56
C GLN A 111 -6.75 3.96 9.27
N ARG A 112 -6.95 4.91 8.36
CA ARG A 112 -6.20 5.05 7.13
C ARG A 112 -6.05 6.52 6.83
N MET A 113 -4.90 6.92 6.31
CA MET A 113 -4.70 8.31 5.93
C MET A 113 -5.71 8.73 4.85
N ASP A 114 -6.27 9.93 5.01
CA ASP A 114 -7.14 10.55 4.01
C ASP A 114 -6.39 11.09 2.80
N THR A 115 -5.08 11.29 2.97
CA THR A 115 -4.11 11.76 1.98
C THR A 115 -2.85 10.88 2.01
N TYR A 116 -1.93 11.14 1.09
CA TYR A 116 -0.59 10.54 1.08
C TYR A 116 0.41 11.33 1.93
N PHE A 117 1.45 10.67 2.45
CA PHE A 117 2.58 11.35 3.09
C PHE A 117 3.77 11.53 2.14
N MET A 118 3.81 10.79 1.03
CA MET A 118 4.88 10.88 0.04
C MET A 118 4.30 10.83 -1.38
N ARG A 119 4.81 11.69 -2.25
CA ARG A 119 4.50 11.77 -3.68
C ARG A 119 5.75 12.17 -4.47
N PRO A 120 5.78 11.98 -5.79
CA PRO A 120 6.87 12.48 -6.62
C PRO A 120 7.02 14.00 -6.51
N ASP A 121 8.17 14.45 -6.03
CA ASP A 121 8.50 15.87 -5.92
C ASP A 121 9.86 16.23 -6.55
N LYS A 122 10.76 15.25 -6.71
CA LYS A 122 12.07 15.40 -7.37
C LYS A 122 12.02 15.04 -8.86
N PRO A 123 12.91 15.60 -9.70
CA PRO A 123 12.96 15.27 -11.12
C PRO A 123 13.08 13.77 -11.41
N TYR A 124 13.90 13.04 -10.62
CA TYR A 124 14.11 11.59 -10.78
C TYR A 124 12.92 10.72 -10.33
N GLU A 125 11.94 11.30 -9.63
CA GLU A 125 10.68 10.64 -9.26
C GLU A 125 9.57 10.92 -10.27
N LYS A 126 9.69 12.02 -11.02
CA LYS A 126 8.69 12.48 -11.99
C LYS A 126 8.91 11.89 -13.37
N THR A 127 10.16 11.64 -13.76
CA THR A 127 10.50 11.15 -15.11
C THR A 127 11.41 9.94 -15.05
N GLY A 128 11.03 8.88 -15.78
CA GLY A 128 11.77 7.62 -15.86
C GLY A 128 11.09 6.64 -16.81
N GLN A 129 11.19 5.33 -16.55
CA GLN A 129 10.48 4.33 -17.34
C GLN A 129 8.96 4.44 -17.17
N VAL A 130 8.53 4.67 -15.93
CA VAL A 130 7.16 5.07 -15.58
C VAL A 130 7.24 6.42 -14.91
N ASN A 131 6.51 7.41 -15.42
CA ASN A 131 6.52 8.74 -14.85
C ASN A 131 5.76 8.78 -13.51
N GLN A 132 6.07 9.77 -12.68
CA GLN A 132 5.33 10.06 -11.45
C GLN A 132 5.29 8.90 -10.44
N VAL A 133 6.44 8.31 -10.12
CA VAL A 133 6.53 7.19 -9.16
C VAL A 133 7.45 7.50 -7.99
N VAL A 134 6.88 7.34 -6.79
CA VAL A 134 7.62 6.97 -5.57
C VAL A 134 7.04 5.64 -5.10
N PHE A 135 7.87 4.60 -4.99
CA PHE A 135 7.43 3.25 -4.66
C PHE A 135 8.23 2.71 -3.48
N LEU A 136 7.63 2.72 -2.29
CA LEU A 136 8.30 2.45 -1.02
C LEU A 136 8.31 0.95 -0.75
N GLU A 137 9.49 0.41 -0.44
CA GLU A 137 9.64 -1.04 -0.32
C GLU A 137 10.63 -1.47 0.78
N GLY A 138 11.62 -0.64 1.10
CA GLY A 138 12.56 -0.90 2.18
C GLY A 138 12.35 0.02 3.37
N LEU A 139 12.26 -0.53 4.58
CA LEU A 139 12.27 0.25 5.82
C LEU A 139 13.28 -0.34 6.80
N ALA A 140 14.23 0.46 7.24
CA ALA A 140 15.24 0.06 8.21
C ALA A 140 15.33 1.06 9.36
N ARG A 141 15.48 0.55 10.58
CA ARG A 141 15.87 1.32 11.74
C ARG A 141 17.37 1.12 11.98
N PHE A 142 18.14 2.19 11.89
CA PHE A 142 19.60 2.12 12.04
C PHE A 142 20.13 3.38 12.71
N LYS A 143 20.96 3.23 13.75
CA LYS A 143 21.58 4.35 14.50
C LYS A 143 20.55 5.45 14.90
N SER A 144 19.45 5.04 15.52
CA SER A 144 18.35 5.92 15.97
C SER A 144 17.71 6.77 14.87
N LYS A 145 17.71 6.27 13.63
CA LYS A 145 17.04 6.88 12.49
C LYS A 145 16.24 5.84 11.72
N TRP A 146 15.15 6.30 11.13
CA TRP A 146 14.42 5.56 10.11
C TRP A 146 15.01 5.88 8.74
N PHE A 147 15.24 4.83 7.95
CA PHE A 147 15.64 4.89 6.55
C PHE A 147 14.54 4.22 5.73
N LEU A 148 13.90 4.99 4.87
CA LEU A 148 12.86 4.54 3.98
C LEU A 148 13.41 4.56 2.55
N TYR A 149 13.64 3.36 1.99
CA TYR A 149 14.16 3.14 0.65
C TYR A 149 13.00 2.93 -0.32
N TYR A 150 13.09 3.58 -1.48
CA TYR A 150 12.02 3.60 -2.45
C TYR A 150 12.54 3.67 -3.89
N GLY A 151 11.82 3.04 -4.81
CA GLY A 151 12.00 3.18 -6.25
C GLY A 151 11.47 4.52 -6.75
N THR A 152 12.10 5.06 -7.79
CA THR A 152 11.75 6.38 -8.36
C THR A 152 11.58 6.29 -9.87
N ALA A 153 10.39 6.63 -10.35
CA ALA A 153 10.03 6.58 -11.77
C ALA A 153 10.46 5.29 -12.50
N ASP A 154 10.37 4.14 -11.82
CA ASP A 154 10.87 2.83 -12.28
C ASP A 154 12.29 2.87 -12.87
N SER A 155 13.19 3.64 -12.24
CA SER A 155 14.51 3.90 -12.83
C SER A 155 15.67 4.03 -11.86
N LYS A 156 15.43 4.42 -10.60
CA LYS A 156 16.47 4.57 -9.57
C LYS A 156 15.94 4.16 -8.20
N ILE A 157 16.87 4.06 -7.24
CA ILE A 157 16.58 3.89 -5.81
C ILE A 157 16.97 5.19 -5.10
N ALA A 158 16.10 5.66 -4.21
CA ALA A 158 16.34 6.80 -3.34
C ALA A 158 16.07 6.43 -1.88
N VAL A 159 16.43 7.33 -0.96
CA VAL A 159 16.23 7.16 0.48
C VAL A 159 15.76 8.44 1.14
N ALA A 160 14.73 8.34 1.98
CA ALA A 160 14.30 9.38 2.89
C ALA A 160 14.66 8.98 4.32
N THR A 161 14.99 9.96 5.16
CA THR A 161 15.35 9.70 6.56
C THR A 161 14.51 10.52 7.53
N ARG A 162 14.23 9.95 8.71
CA ARG A 162 13.62 10.66 9.82
C ARG A 162 14.36 10.31 11.11
N THR A 163 14.78 11.31 11.86
CA THR A 163 15.19 11.13 13.25
C THR A 163 13.98 10.82 14.12
N GLU A 164 14.21 10.06 15.20
CA GLU A 164 13.20 9.87 16.25
C GLU A 164 12.80 11.20 16.91
#